data_AF-A0A8B9GXD0-F1
#
_entry.id   AF-A0A8B9GXD0-F1
#
_cell.length_a   1.000
_cell.length_b   1.000
_cell.length_c   1.000
_cell.angle_alpha   90.00
_cell.angle_beta   90.00
_cell.angle_gamma   90.00
#
_symmetry.space_group_name_H-M   'P 1'
#
loop_
_entity.id
_entity.type
_entity.pdbx_description
1 polymer ?
#
loop_
_entity_poly.entity_id
_entity_poly.type
_entity_poly.pdbx_seq_one_letter_code
_entity_poly.pdbx_strand_id
1 'polypeptide(L)'
;AKKKKILMYDDLRTVIWGVYIFATNVSRGCNILGGHEEVKSTGTAHHFAFLLNSTDYRILRMDEDHDRMYVGSKDYILSLDLNDINKEPLIIHWPVAPQRRTECVLSGKDINGECGNFIRLIEPWNRTHLYVCGTGAYNPICTYVDRGHKAQEYIFRLEPGKVDSGKGKCPFDPKLNSVSALINGQLYAGVYIDFMGTDSAIFRTLGKHTAMRTDQYNSRWLNDPTFVHAQLIPDSAEKNDDKLYFFFREKASEMGQTPMAQSRIGRICLNDDGGHCCLVNKWSTFLKARLICSVTGADGIETHFDELRDVFIQKTQDTKNPVIYGVFSVSGSVFKGSAICVYSMADVRMVFNGPFAHKEGPNYQWIPYQGKIPYPRPGTVSIRSDGRVVRTDQGLLLRSLQMSDAGSYQCTSTEKNFKHTLVKLQLVVLSGRTVNSIQAETSGPAPLCPLHASAWTPSAEQYKDLLTILSQPEMGLINQYCQDYWQLGDDPAAGVHRKKDSKELKEQRKPRNRRHHEGQRSMPET
;
A
#
# COMPACT_ATOMS: atom_id res chain seq x y z
N ALA A 1 19.71 -16.48 -25.98
CA ALA A 1 19.15 -16.67 -24.61
C ALA A 1 19.28 -15.36 -23.83
N LYS A 2 18.27 -14.96 -23.04
CA LYS A 2 18.37 -13.76 -22.18
C LYS A 2 19.14 -14.11 -20.90
N LYS A 3 20.39 -13.64 -20.76
CA LYS A 3 21.15 -13.73 -19.50
C LYS A 3 20.53 -12.78 -18.47
N LYS A 4 19.82 -13.29 -17.47
CA LYS A 4 19.50 -12.49 -16.27
C LYS A 4 20.76 -12.44 -15.40
N LYS A 5 21.34 -11.24 -15.20
CA LYS A 5 22.25 -11.01 -14.07
C LYS A 5 21.40 -11.15 -12.80
N ILE A 6 21.72 -12.11 -11.93
CA ILE A 6 21.13 -12.18 -10.59
C ILE A 6 22.13 -11.49 -9.65
N LEU A 7 21.78 -10.28 -9.21
CA LEU A 7 22.49 -9.60 -8.13
C LEU A 7 21.96 -10.17 -6.81
N MET A 8 22.80 -10.93 -6.11
CA MET A 8 22.60 -11.25 -4.70
C MET A 8 23.44 -10.28 -3.87
N TYR A 9 22.90 -9.83 -2.75
CA TYR A 9 23.62 -9.07 -1.74
C TYR A 9 23.36 -9.71 -0.37
N ASP A 10 24.40 -9.82 0.45
CA ASP A 10 24.30 -10.35 1.82
C ASP A 10 24.84 -9.29 2.80
N ASP A 11 24.13 -9.10 3.90
CA ASP A 11 24.33 -7.98 4.81
C ASP A 11 25.21 -8.36 6.01
N LEU A 12 26.50 -8.66 5.76
CA LEU A 12 27.58 -8.50 6.75
C LEU A 12 29.00 -8.64 6.16
N ARG A 13 29.94 -8.02 6.89
CA ARG A 13 31.36 -7.84 6.57
C ARG A 13 32.09 -9.15 6.17
N THR A 14 32.62 -9.18 4.95
CA THR A 14 33.81 -9.95 4.51
C THR A 14 33.91 -11.42 4.97
N VAL A 15 33.08 -12.31 4.42
CA VAL A 15 33.37 -13.76 4.35
C VAL A 15 32.93 -14.30 2.98
N ILE A 16 33.74 -15.18 2.38
CA ILE A 16 33.41 -15.90 1.13
C ILE A 16 32.46 -17.06 1.46
N TRP A 17 31.34 -17.19 0.74
CA TRP A 17 30.38 -18.29 0.95
C TRP A 17 30.12 -19.09 -0.33
N GLY A 18 30.40 -20.39 -0.26
CA GLY A 18 29.81 -21.38 -1.15
C GLY A 18 28.40 -21.75 -0.67
N VAL A 19 27.43 -21.83 -1.59
CA VAL A 19 26.03 -22.11 -1.23
C VAL A 19 25.81 -23.61 -1.01
N TYR A 20 25.56 -24.00 0.24
CA TYR A 20 25.06 -25.34 0.58
C TYR A 20 23.53 -25.38 0.49
N ILE A 21 23.00 -25.72 -0.68
CA ILE A 21 21.57 -26.04 -0.83
C ILE A 21 21.37 -27.50 -0.40
N PHE A 22 20.91 -27.72 0.84
CA PHE A 22 20.37 -29.02 1.26
C PHE A 22 18.97 -29.23 0.65
N ALA A 23 18.94 -29.48 -0.66
CA ALA A 23 17.79 -30.08 -1.30
C ALA A 23 17.89 -31.60 -1.14
N THR A 24 16.90 -32.21 -0.49
CA THR A 24 16.73 -33.66 -0.49
C THR A 24 16.61 -34.14 -1.95
N ASN A 25 17.53 -35.01 -2.36
CA ASN A 25 17.76 -35.44 -3.75
C ASN A 25 18.31 -34.38 -4.75
N VAL A 26 19.30 -33.57 -4.35
CA VAL A 26 20.25 -32.96 -5.33
C VAL A 26 21.69 -33.40 -5.06
N SER A 27 22.17 -34.38 -5.84
CA SER A 27 23.50 -34.97 -5.71
C SER A 27 24.63 -34.16 -6.38
N ARG A 28 24.59 -32.82 -6.27
CA ARG A 28 25.62 -31.91 -6.82
C ARG A 28 25.86 -30.75 -5.85
N GLY A 29 27.02 -30.74 -5.22
CA GLY A 29 27.48 -29.64 -4.36
C GLY A 29 27.91 -28.41 -5.17
N CYS A 30 28.46 -27.42 -4.47
CA CYS A 30 28.97 -26.20 -5.08
C CYS A 30 30.28 -26.50 -5.84
N ASN A 31 30.17 -26.85 -7.13
CA ASN A 31 31.30 -27.27 -7.99
C ASN A 31 32.31 -26.17 -8.33
N ILE A 32 32.08 -24.91 -7.91
CA ILE A 32 32.98 -23.78 -8.12
C ILE A 32 33.02 -22.99 -6.82
N LEU A 33 34.15 -23.09 -6.10
CA LEU A 33 34.49 -22.25 -4.96
C LEU A 33 35.63 -21.34 -5.42
N GLY A 34 35.42 -20.03 -5.42
CA GLY A 34 36.43 -19.05 -5.82
C GLY A 34 36.72 -18.06 -4.69
N GLY A 35 37.99 -17.80 -4.42
CA GLY A 35 38.41 -16.74 -3.48
C GLY A 35 38.09 -15.33 -4.03
N HIS A 36 37.98 -14.32 -3.16
CA HIS A 36 37.73 -12.93 -3.62
C HIS A 36 38.80 -12.46 -4.64
N GLU A 37 40.06 -12.78 -4.40
CA GLU A 37 41.16 -12.43 -5.32
C GLU A 37 41.10 -13.23 -6.64
N GLU A 38 40.64 -14.47 -6.58
CA GLU A 38 40.46 -15.36 -7.74
C GLU A 38 39.28 -14.88 -8.63
N VAL A 39 38.14 -14.58 -8.03
CA VAL A 39 36.95 -13.98 -8.69
C VAL A 39 37.31 -12.63 -9.31
N LYS A 40 38.16 -11.82 -8.65
CA LYS A 40 38.72 -10.59 -9.20
C LYS A 40 39.68 -10.87 -10.38
N SER A 41 40.56 -11.87 -10.26
CA SER A 41 41.54 -12.23 -11.30
C SER A 41 40.91 -12.76 -12.59
N THR A 42 39.76 -13.43 -12.49
CA THR A 42 38.97 -13.91 -13.64
C THR A 42 38.16 -12.81 -14.32
N GLY A 43 38.18 -11.57 -13.80
CA GLY A 43 37.37 -10.46 -14.31
C GLY A 43 35.86 -10.65 -14.13
N THR A 44 35.44 -11.56 -13.24
CA THR A 44 34.01 -11.88 -13.04
C THR A 44 33.32 -10.98 -12.01
N ALA A 45 34.09 -10.26 -11.18
CA ALA A 45 33.60 -9.21 -10.29
C ALA A 45 34.26 -7.86 -10.57
N HIS A 46 33.45 -6.80 -10.61
CA HIS A 46 33.90 -5.41 -10.70
C HIS A 46 33.70 -4.74 -9.34
N HIS A 47 34.74 -4.08 -8.83
CA HIS A 47 34.68 -3.26 -7.62
C HIS A 47 34.43 -1.80 -7.99
N PHE A 48 33.65 -1.07 -7.18
CA PHE A 48 33.41 0.37 -7.37
C PHE A 48 34.63 1.18 -6.89
N ALA A 49 35.43 1.70 -7.83
CA ALA A 49 36.78 2.21 -7.58
C ALA A 49 36.85 3.67 -7.07
N PHE A 50 35.72 4.37 -6.94
CA PHE A 50 35.72 5.79 -6.57
C PHE A 50 35.84 5.99 -5.05
N LEU A 51 36.85 6.77 -4.65
CA LEU A 51 37.15 7.10 -3.26
C LEU A 51 36.16 8.13 -2.70
N LEU A 52 34.97 7.66 -2.32
CA LEU A 52 34.00 8.42 -1.53
C LEU A 52 34.26 8.20 -0.03
N ASN A 53 34.24 9.28 0.76
CA ASN A 53 34.19 9.19 2.22
C ASN A 53 32.75 8.87 2.67
N SER A 54 32.30 7.65 2.35
CA SER A 54 30.92 7.18 2.48
C SER A 54 30.87 5.70 2.84
N THR A 55 29.75 5.27 3.41
CA THR A 55 29.49 3.91 3.90
C THR A 55 28.05 3.51 3.59
N ASP A 56 27.69 2.24 3.87
CA ASP A 56 26.30 1.80 3.94
C ASP A 56 25.53 1.89 2.59
N TYR A 57 26.12 1.33 1.53
CA TYR A 57 25.57 1.21 0.17
C TYR A 57 24.38 0.22 0.05
N ARG A 58 23.43 0.26 0.99
CA ARG A 58 22.36 -0.74 1.13
C ARG A 58 21.15 -0.51 0.25
N ILE A 59 20.91 0.72 -0.21
CA ILE A 59 19.74 1.04 -1.04
C ILE A 59 20.12 0.91 -2.51
N LEU A 60 19.67 -0.16 -3.16
CA LEU A 60 19.91 -0.44 -4.57
C LEU A 60 18.60 -0.36 -5.36
N ARG A 61 18.53 0.52 -6.36
CA ARG A 61 17.40 0.59 -7.30
C ARG A 61 17.88 0.51 -8.74
N MET A 62 17.71 -0.67 -9.33
CA MET A 62 17.90 -0.88 -10.77
C MET A 62 16.78 -0.20 -11.57
N ASP A 63 17.14 0.41 -12.69
CA ASP A 63 16.22 0.96 -13.69
C ASP A 63 16.62 0.46 -15.08
N GLU A 64 15.83 -0.49 -15.60
CA GLU A 64 16.08 -1.13 -16.91
C GLU A 64 15.79 -0.17 -18.08
N ASP A 65 14.98 0.89 -17.89
CA ASP A 65 14.68 1.89 -18.94
C ASP A 65 15.85 2.86 -19.17
N HIS A 66 16.74 3.03 -18.19
CA HIS A 66 17.89 3.94 -18.22
C HIS A 66 19.25 3.23 -18.26
N ASP A 67 19.30 1.89 -18.28
CA ASP A 67 20.53 1.09 -18.12
C ASP A 67 21.38 1.49 -16.88
N ARG A 68 20.73 1.96 -15.80
CA ARG A 68 21.41 2.49 -14.60
C ARG A 68 20.98 1.77 -13.31
N MET A 69 21.89 1.76 -12.34
CA MET A 69 21.66 1.38 -10.95
C MET A 69 21.81 2.62 -10.07
N TYR A 70 20.75 3.02 -9.39
CA TYR A 70 20.83 4.05 -8.35
C TYR A 70 21.24 3.42 -7.03
N VAL A 71 22.20 4.04 -6.35
CA VAL A 71 22.72 3.57 -5.06
C VAL A 71 22.60 4.69 -4.03
N GLY A 72 21.94 4.40 -2.92
CA GLY A 72 21.92 5.27 -1.74
C GLY A 72 22.96 4.82 -0.72
N SER A 73 23.72 5.78 -0.19
CA SER A 73 24.73 5.54 0.86
C SER A 73 24.68 6.64 1.92
N LYS A 74 25.67 6.71 2.82
CA LYS A 74 25.84 7.85 3.73
C LYS A 74 26.26 9.11 2.97
N ASP A 75 25.46 10.17 3.05
CA ASP A 75 25.69 11.52 2.50
C ASP A 75 25.77 11.62 0.95
N TYR A 76 25.60 10.51 0.21
CA TYR A 76 25.64 10.49 -1.27
C TYR A 76 24.50 9.68 -1.90
N ILE A 77 24.15 10.05 -3.14
CA ILE A 77 23.30 9.28 -4.07
C ILE A 77 24.13 9.07 -5.35
N LEU A 78 24.20 7.84 -5.85
CA LEU A 78 24.96 7.47 -7.05
C LEU A 78 24.04 7.00 -8.18
N SER A 79 24.49 7.12 -9.43
CA SER A 79 23.87 6.55 -10.63
C SER A 79 24.94 5.87 -11.49
N LEU A 80 25.00 4.54 -11.42
CA LEU A 80 26.04 3.68 -11.99
C LEU A 80 25.54 2.97 -13.26
N ASP A 81 26.39 2.77 -14.28
CA ASP A 81 26.03 2.02 -15.51
C ASP A 81 25.91 0.51 -15.20
N LEU A 82 24.84 -0.16 -15.69
CA LEU A 82 24.58 -1.59 -15.44
C LEU A 82 25.55 -2.54 -16.14
N ASN A 83 26.36 -2.05 -17.07
CA ASN A 83 27.37 -2.81 -17.80
C ASN A 83 28.74 -2.70 -17.11
N ASP A 84 29.15 -1.49 -16.73
CA ASP A 84 30.33 -1.23 -15.90
C ASP A 84 30.05 -0.12 -14.87
N ILE A 85 29.99 -0.49 -13.59
CA ILE A 85 29.71 0.42 -12.48
C ILE A 85 30.75 1.53 -12.28
N ASN A 86 31.92 1.43 -12.93
CA ASN A 86 32.98 2.45 -12.88
C ASN A 86 32.93 3.43 -14.06
N LYS A 87 32.14 3.13 -15.10
CA LYS A 87 31.98 4.00 -16.26
C LYS A 87 31.05 5.17 -15.91
N GLU A 88 31.62 6.36 -15.87
CA GLU A 88 30.89 7.64 -15.77
C GLU A 88 29.78 7.62 -14.68
N PRO A 89 30.11 7.29 -13.42
CA PRO A 89 29.16 7.32 -12.33
C PRO A 89 28.77 8.77 -12.04
N LEU A 90 27.47 9.05 -12.02
CA LEU A 90 26.96 10.36 -11.63
C LEU A 90 26.72 10.38 -10.13
N ILE A 91 27.24 11.39 -9.44
CA ILE A 91 27.37 11.41 -7.97
C ILE A 91 26.77 12.71 -7.44
N ILE A 92 25.74 12.58 -6.61
CA ILE A 92 25.14 13.69 -5.85
C ILE A 92 25.64 13.59 -4.41
N HIS A 93 26.30 14.64 -3.92
CA HIS A 93 26.59 14.83 -2.51
C HIS A 93 25.40 15.55 -1.85
N TRP A 94 24.69 14.90 -0.93
CA TRP A 94 23.52 15.44 -0.24
C TRP A 94 23.64 15.25 1.29
N PRO A 95 24.61 15.91 1.94
CA PRO A 95 24.81 15.83 3.38
C PRO A 95 23.78 16.67 4.15
N VAL A 96 23.74 16.49 5.47
CA VAL A 96 23.03 17.42 6.36
C VAL A 96 23.74 18.77 6.50
N ALA A 97 22.96 19.82 6.77
CA ALA A 97 23.51 21.13 7.12
C ALA A 97 24.35 21.06 8.43
N PRO A 98 25.43 21.87 8.59
CA PRO A 98 26.30 21.80 9.76
C PRO A 98 25.58 21.99 11.10
N GLN A 99 24.61 22.92 11.18
CA GLN A 99 23.77 23.14 12.36
C GLN A 99 23.01 21.86 12.76
N ARG A 100 22.34 21.22 11.79
CA ARG A 100 21.59 19.97 11.99
C ARG A 100 22.50 18.81 12.43
N ARG A 101 23.74 18.77 11.94
CA ARG A 101 24.73 17.80 12.42
C ARG A 101 25.08 18.05 13.89
N THR A 102 25.37 19.30 14.27
CA THR A 102 25.65 19.67 15.67
C THR A 102 24.49 19.33 16.60
N GLU A 103 23.24 19.61 16.22
CA GLU A 103 22.04 19.20 16.97
C GLU A 103 21.99 17.69 17.23
N CYS A 104 22.28 16.88 16.21
CA CYS A 104 22.30 15.42 16.31
C CYS A 104 23.44 14.91 17.22
N VAL A 105 24.63 15.50 17.13
CA VAL A 105 25.78 15.20 18.00
C VAL A 105 25.46 15.55 19.46
N LEU A 106 24.90 16.73 19.72
CA LEU A 106 24.45 17.17 21.05
C LEU A 106 23.32 16.29 21.61
N SER A 107 22.55 15.63 20.74
CA SER A 107 21.53 14.64 21.13
C SER A 107 22.11 13.25 21.45
N GLY A 108 23.44 13.11 21.52
CA GLY A 108 24.13 11.88 21.93
C GLY A 108 24.12 10.74 20.91
N LYS A 109 23.84 11.04 19.63
CA LYS A 109 23.60 10.01 18.60
C LYS A 109 24.84 9.61 17.77
N ASP A 110 25.90 10.41 17.68
CA ASP A 110 27.01 10.23 16.72
C ASP A 110 28.10 9.23 17.16
N ILE A 111 27.73 8.13 17.83
CA ILE A 111 28.68 7.18 18.47
C ILE A 111 29.55 6.44 17.42
N ASN A 112 28.99 6.16 16.25
CA ASN A 112 29.59 5.46 15.11
C ASN A 112 29.47 6.28 13.82
N GLY A 113 29.24 7.61 13.92
CA GLY A 113 29.04 8.48 12.77
C GLY A 113 27.60 8.50 12.22
N GLU A 114 26.58 8.21 13.04
CA GLU A 114 25.16 8.19 12.65
C GLU A 114 24.59 9.59 12.28
N CYS A 115 25.25 10.70 12.66
CA CYS A 115 24.80 12.06 12.35
C CYS A 115 25.23 12.53 10.94
N GLY A 116 24.87 11.73 9.94
CA GLY A 116 24.87 12.10 8.51
C GLY A 116 23.50 11.85 7.87
N ASN A 117 23.38 12.09 6.57
CA ASN A 117 22.18 11.78 5.79
C ASN A 117 22.32 10.40 5.13
N PHE A 118 21.89 9.34 5.83
CA PHE A 118 21.92 7.99 5.26
C PHE A 118 20.71 7.80 4.34
N ILE A 119 20.93 7.61 3.05
CA ILE A 119 19.84 7.38 2.10
C ILE A 119 19.15 6.04 2.40
N ARG A 120 17.82 6.04 2.44
CA ARG A 120 16.98 4.91 2.85
C ARG A 120 15.85 4.58 1.88
N LEU A 121 15.64 5.41 0.86
CA LEU A 121 14.58 5.26 -0.13
C LEU A 121 15.03 5.87 -1.46
N ILE A 122 14.89 5.12 -2.56
CA ILE A 122 14.99 5.61 -3.94
C ILE A 122 13.87 4.95 -4.76
N GLU A 123 12.88 5.72 -5.18
CA GLU A 123 11.74 5.26 -5.98
C GLU A 123 11.52 6.17 -7.21
N PRO A 124 11.09 5.67 -8.38
CA PRO A 124 10.78 6.51 -9.53
C PRO A 124 9.48 7.30 -9.30
N TRP A 125 9.56 8.62 -9.22
CA TRP A 125 8.42 9.52 -9.05
C TRP A 125 7.63 9.71 -10.34
N ASN A 126 8.35 9.88 -11.44
CA ASN A 126 7.82 9.90 -12.79
C ASN A 126 8.92 9.41 -13.75
N ARG A 127 8.80 9.66 -15.07
CA ARG A 127 9.85 9.25 -16.03
C ARG A 127 11.20 9.93 -15.75
N THR A 128 11.19 11.24 -15.47
CA THR A 128 12.38 12.10 -15.35
C THR A 128 12.86 12.35 -13.93
N HIS A 129 12.10 11.95 -12.91
CA HIS A 129 12.43 12.22 -11.51
C HIS A 129 12.37 10.96 -10.65
N LEU A 130 13.36 10.82 -9.76
CA LEU A 130 13.28 9.94 -8.59
C LEU A 130 12.74 10.73 -7.39
N TYR A 131 12.03 10.04 -6.49
CA TYR A 131 11.83 10.46 -5.11
C TYR A 131 12.87 9.77 -4.23
N VAL A 132 13.59 10.55 -3.42
CA VAL A 132 14.69 10.06 -2.59
C VAL A 132 14.54 10.56 -1.16
N CYS A 133 14.76 9.70 -0.17
CA CYS A 133 14.75 10.09 1.25
C CYS A 133 15.98 9.56 1.99
N GLY A 134 16.40 10.31 3.02
CA GLY A 134 17.46 9.91 3.94
C GLY A 134 17.22 10.36 5.37
N THR A 135 17.99 9.80 6.32
CA THR A 135 17.78 9.95 7.77
C THR A 135 17.95 11.38 8.29
N GLY A 136 18.59 12.27 7.52
CA GLY A 136 18.77 13.68 7.86
C GLY A 136 19.39 13.94 9.23
N ALA A 137 20.32 13.08 9.67
CA ALA A 137 20.88 13.05 11.03
C ALA A 137 19.78 13.06 12.10
N TYR A 138 18.99 11.97 12.15
CA TYR A 138 17.80 11.82 13.00
C TYR A 138 16.76 12.95 12.83
N ASN A 139 16.58 13.45 11.61
CA ASN A 139 15.44 14.27 11.20
C ASN A 139 15.17 13.99 9.70
N PRO A 140 14.42 12.93 9.37
CA PRO A 140 14.35 12.44 8.00
C PRO A 140 13.81 13.47 7.01
N ILE A 141 14.46 13.54 5.85
CA ILE A 141 14.17 14.47 4.76
C ILE A 141 14.00 13.70 3.46
N CYS A 142 13.17 14.21 2.56
CA CYS A 142 13.04 13.72 1.19
C CYS A 142 13.21 14.85 0.18
N THR A 143 13.58 14.50 -1.04
CA THR A 143 13.75 15.42 -2.16
C THR A 143 13.49 14.69 -3.48
N TYR A 144 13.57 15.41 -4.58
CA TYR A 144 13.41 14.88 -5.93
C TYR A 144 14.76 14.97 -6.64
N VAL A 145 15.12 13.94 -7.39
CA VAL A 145 16.32 13.91 -8.23
C VAL A 145 15.90 13.92 -9.68
N ASP A 146 16.20 15.00 -10.39
CA ASP A 146 16.09 15.09 -11.85
C ASP A 146 17.17 14.19 -12.46
N ARG A 147 16.74 13.28 -13.33
CA ARG A 147 17.56 12.28 -14.02
C ARG A 147 17.47 12.34 -15.55
N GLY A 148 16.85 13.40 -16.10
CA GLY A 148 16.59 13.52 -17.54
C GLY A 148 15.51 12.56 -18.06
N HIS A 149 15.22 12.65 -19.36
CA HIS A 149 14.29 11.77 -20.08
C HIS A 149 14.96 10.49 -20.60
N LYS A 150 16.30 10.46 -20.70
CA LYS A 150 17.07 9.36 -21.27
C LYS A 150 18.44 9.24 -20.62
N ALA A 151 18.98 8.03 -20.59
CA ALA A 151 20.32 7.72 -20.06
C ALA A 151 21.46 8.57 -20.66
N GLN A 152 21.34 8.96 -21.93
CA GLN A 152 22.36 9.72 -22.67
C GLN A 152 22.37 11.23 -22.37
N GLU A 153 21.43 11.74 -21.57
CA GLU A 153 21.34 13.17 -21.25
C GLU A 153 22.29 13.56 -20.09
N TYR A 154 22.86 12.57 -19.38
CA TYR A 154 23.79 12.74 -18.24
C TYR A 154 23.29 13.66 -17.10
N ILE A 155 22.00 13.96 -17.07
CA ILE A 155 21.35 14.72 -16.00
C ILE A 155 21.24 13.83 -14.76
N PHE A 156 21.79 14.28 -13.63
CA PHE A 156 21.57 13.66 -12.31
C PHE A 156 21.82 14.70 -11.21
N ARG A 157 20.76 15.34 -10.73
CA ARG A 157 20.85 16.50 -9.82
C ARG A 157 19.66 16.60 -8.86
N LEU A 158 19.88 17.20 -7.69
CA LEU A 158 18.79 17.57 -6.77
C LEU A 158 17.91 18.65 -7.38
N GLU A 159 16.59 18.53 -7.24
CA GLU A 159 15.65 19.55 -7.70
C GLU A 159 15.62 20.75 -6.73
N PRO A 160 15.99 21.97 -7.17
CA PRO A 160 16.22 23.10 -6.27
C PRO A 160 15.00 23.49 -5.43
N GLY A 161 15.21 23.63 -4.11
CA GLY A 161 14.17 24.07 -3.17
C GLY A 161 13.06 23.03 -2.88
N LYS A 162 13.11 21.84 -3.47
CA LYS A 162 12.13 20.76 -3.20
C LYS A 162 12.62 19.86 -2.07
N VAL A 163 12.33 20.23 -0.83
CA VAL A 163 12.59 19.40 0.36
C VAL A 163 11.28 19.13 1.10
N ASP A 164 10.90 17.85 1.16
CA ASP A 164 9.76 17.37 1.94
C ASP A 164 10.25 16.80 3.28
N SER A 165 9.37 16.75 4.30
CA SER A 165 9.64 15.92 5.48
C SER A 165 9.62 14.43 5.12
N GLY A 166 10.59 13.67 5.65
CA GLY A 166 10.72 12.23 5.55
C GLY A 166 10.01 11.44 6.66
N LYS A 167 9.35 12.10 7.62
CA LYS A 167 8.60 11.42 8.69
C LYS A 167 7.46 10.57 8.09
N GLY A 168 7.40 9.28 8.43
CA GLY A 168 6.47 8.33 7.81
C GLY A 168 6.91 7.79 6.44
N LYS A 169 8.15 8.07 6.03
CA LYS A 169 8.74 7.67 4.73
C LYS A 169 10.12 7.04 4.87
N CYS A 170 10.92 7.56 5.80
CA CYS A 170 12.31 7.17 6.08
C CYS A 170 12.50 7.09 7.61
N PRO A 171 13.30 6.12 8.13
CA PRO A 171 13.57 6.00 9.55
C PRO A 171 14.48 7.14 10.06
N PHE A 172 14.42 7.40 11.37
CA PHE A 172 15.30 8.36 12.04
C PHE A 172 16.70 7.77 12.28
N ASP A 173 16.76 6.54 12.77
CA ASP A 173 18.00 5.80 13.04
C ASP A 173 18.46 5.05 11.78
N PRO A 174 19.72 5.20 11.32
CA PRO A 174 20.20 4.48 10.15
C PRO A 174 20.26 2.95 10.36
N LYS A 175 20.26 2.43 11.60
CA LYS A 175 20.32 0.98 11.87
C LYS A 175 18.96 0.28 11.73
N LEU A 176 17.87 1.04 11.64
CA LEU A 176 16.52 0.49 11.48
C LEU A 176 16.21 0.25 10.00
N ASN A 177 15.80 -0.97 9.66
CA ASN A 177 15.30 -1.30 8.33
C ASN A 177 13.96 -0.61 8.07
N SER A 178 13.79 -0.15 6.83
CA SER A 178 12.54 0.37 6.31
C SER A 178 12.29 -0.18 4.91
N VAL A 179 11.03 -0.32 4.54
CA VAL A 179 10.65 -0.69 3.16
C VAL A 179 9.65 0.31 2.60
N SER A 180 9.71 0.55 1.30
CA SER A 180 8.88 1.51 0.58
C SER A 180 8.32 0.93 -0.71
N ALA A 181 7.13 1.38 -1.11
CA ALA A 181 6.60 1.20 -2.45
C ALA A 181 5.87 2.49 -2.87
N LEU A 182 6.29 3.11 -3.97
CA LEU A 182 5.66 4.30 -4.52
C LEU A 182 4.67 3.90 -5.61
N ILE A 183 3.38 4.08 -5.35
CA ILE A 183 2.29 3.56 -6.20
C ILE A 183 1.29 4.70 -6.45
N ASN A 184 1.00 5.00 -7.72
CA ASN A 184 0.02 6.03 -8.12
C ASN A 184 0.24 7.41 -7.46
N GLY A 185 1.50 7.80 -7.20
CA GLY A 185 1.86 9.06 -6.53
C GLY A 185 1.63 9.07 -5.01
N GLN A 186 1.30 7.92 -4.42
CA GLN A 186 1.19 7.70 -2.98
C GLN A 186 2.36 6.82 -2.53
N LEU A 187 3.05 7.22 -1.46
CA LEU A 187 4.16 6.47 -0.91
C LEU A 187 3.70 5.62 0.27
N TYR A 188 3.76 4.31 0.11
CA TYR A 188 3.51 3.33 1.14
C TYR A 188 4.84 2.93 1.78
N ALA A 189 4.95 2.91 3.12
CA ALA A 189 6.20 2.61 3.80
C ALA A 189 6.01 1.86 5.12
N GLY A 190 6.79 0.79 5.34
CA GLY A 190 6.95 0.15 6.65
C GLY A 190 8.19 0.71 7.35
N VAL A 191 8.00 1.47 8.44
CA VAL A 191 9.06 2.33 9.01
C VAL A 191 8.79 2.71 10.48
N TYR A 192 9.83 3.04 11.23
CA TYR A 192 9.73 3.67 12.56
C TYR A 192 9.79 5.20 12.43
N ILE A 193 8.85 5.92 13.06
CA ILE A 193 8.61 7.36 12.77
C ILE A 193 8.98 8.34 13.89
N ASP A 194 9.68 7.87 14.91
CA ASP A 194 10.09 8.62 16.08
C ASP A 194 11.61 8.58 16.30
N PHE A 195 12.13 9.57 17.04
CA PHE A 195 13.56 9.72 17.33
C PHE A 195 14.13 8.63 18.28
N MET A 196 13.26 7.93 19.01
CA MET A 196 13.63 6.81 19.88
C MET A 196 13.63 5.45 19.17
N GLY A 197 12.98 5.33 18.00
CA GLY A 197 12.88 4.05 17.28
C GLY A 197 11.89 3.08 17.93
N THR A 198 10.72 3.59 18.36
CA THR A 198 9.70 2.82 19.10
C THR A 198 8.33 2.77 18.42
N ASP A 199 7.98 3.77 17.60
CA ASP A 199 6.71 3.84 16.88
C ASP A 199 6.85 3.29 15.45
N SER A 200 6.86 1.96 15.36
CA SER A 200 6.80 1.23 14.10
C SER A 200 5.39 1.27 13.49
N ALA A 201 5.28 1.59 12.21
CA ALA A 201 4.01 1.48 11.49
C ALA A 201 4.16 1.25 9.98
N ILE A 202 3.10 0.72 9.38
CA ILE A 202 2.89 0.77 7.94
C ILE A 202 2.07 2.02 7.64
N PHE A 203 2.68 2.96 6.91
CA PHE A 203 2.11 4.25 6.51
C PHE A 203 1.72 4.29 5.02
N ARG A 204 0.77 5.17 4.69
CA ARG A 204 0.62 5.77 3.36
C ARG A 204 0.71 7.29 3.51
N THR A 205 1.60 7.90 2.74
CA THR A 205 1.83 9.34 2.66
C THR A 205 1.82 9.80 1.19
N LEU A 206 1.97 11.10 0.94
CA LEU A 206 1.82 11.71 -0.40
C LEU A 206 0.40 11.51 -0.99
N GLY A 207 0.20 11.97 -2.22
CA GLY A 207 -1.12 12.00 -2.87
C GLY A 207 -2.06 13.07 -2.29
N LYS A 208 -3.36 12.90 -2.55
CA LYS A 208 -4.43 13.86 -2.15
C LYS A 208 -5.16 13.49 -0.86
N HIS A 209 -4.92 12.29 -0.32
CA HIS A 209 -5.65 11.74 0.81
C HIS A 209 -4.93 12.06 2.12
N THR A 210 -5.62 11.98 3.26
CA THR A 210 -4.97 12.02 4.57
C THR A 210 -3.99 10.87 4.73
N ALA A 211 -2.92 11.10 5.50
CA ALA A 211 -1.94 10.07 5.79
C ALA A 211 -2.57 8.94 6.62
N MET A 212 -2.42 7.70 6.16
CA MET A 212 -2.95 6.50 6.82
C MET A 212 -1.83 5.80 7.59
N ARG A 213 -2.16 5.15 8.72
CA ARG A 213 -1.22 4.29 9.46
C ARG A 213 -1.83 3.03 10.07
N THR A 214 -1.01 2.08 10.47
CA THR A 214 -1.40 1.04 11.45
C THR A 214 -1.65 1.65 12.82
N ASP A 215 -2.44 0.99 13.66
CA ASP A 215 -2.71 1.46 15.02
C ASP A 215 -1.41 1.63 15.84
N GLN A 216 -1.38 2.61 16.74
CA GLN A 216 -0.17 3.04 17.45
C GLN A 216 -0.02 2.29 18.77
N TYR A 217 1.20 1.86 19.11
CA TYR A 217 1.53 1.10 20.33
C TYR A 217 0.68 -0.16 20.56
N ASN A 218 0.13 -0.75 19.49
CA ASN A 218 -0.76 -1.90 19.54
C ASN A 218 -0.06 -3.16 19.01
N SER A 219 0.50 -3.96 19.91
CA SER A 219 1.27 -5.18 19.60
C SER A 219 0.49 -6.23 18.79
N ARG A 220 -0.84 -6.18 18.80
CA ARG A 220 -1.68 -7.05 17.94
C ARG A 220 -1.52 -6.70 16.45
N TRP A 221 -1.24 -5.43 16.13
CA TRP A 221 -1.00 -4.97 14.76
C TRP A 221 0.46 -5.18 14.34
N LEU A 222 1.40 -4.62 15.10
CA LEU A 222 2.85 -4.74 14.89
C LEU A 222 3.55 -4.74 16.25
N ASN A 223 4.51 -5.62 16.46
CA ASN A 223 5.26 -5.71 17.71
C ASN A 223 6.77 -5.78 17.47
N ASP A 224 7.41 -4.61 17.44
CA ASP A 224 8.85 -4.43 17.13
C ASP A 224 9.28 -5.12 15.81
N PRO A 225 8.74 -4.67 14.65
CA PRO A 225 8.93 -5.33 13.37
C PRO A 225 10.23 -4.91 12.65
N THR A 226 11.02 -5.89 12.17
CA THR A 226 11.98 -5.64 11.08
C THR A 226 11.28 -5.79 9.75
N PHE A 227 11.10 -4.69 9.01
CA PHE A 227 10.59 -4.73 7.63
C PHE A 227 11.65 -5.26 6.66
N VAL A 228 11.21 -6.02 5.66
CA VAL A 228 12.07 -6.70 4.67
C VAL A 228 11.69 -6.35 3.24
N HIS A 229 10.43 -6.56 2.84
CA HIS A 229 10.00 -6.36 1.46
C HIS A 229 8.55 -5.83 1.37
N ALA A 230 8.20 -5.14 0.27
CA ALA A 230 6.84 -4.70 0.00
C ALA A 230 6.54 -4.80 -1.50
N GLN A 231 5.47 -5.51 -1.87
CA GLN A 231 5.12 -5.76 -3.27
C GLN A 231 3.61 -5.64 -3.50
N LEU A 232 3.25 -4.88 -4.53
CA LEU A 232 1.90 -4.83 -5.08
C LEU A 232 1.59 -6.14 -5.81
N ILE A 233 0.54 -6.86 -5.38
CA ILE A 233 0.08 -8.09 -6.05
C ILE A 233 -1.44 -7.97 -6.28
N PRO A 234 -1.90 -7.85 -7.54
CA PRO A 234 -3.32 -7.86 -7.87
C PRO A 234 -4.01 -9.16 -7.44
N ASP A 235 -5.21 -9.06 -6.87
CA ASP A 235 -6.03 -10.24 -6.53
C ASP A 235 -7.04 -10.60 -7.63
N SER A 236 -7.51 -9.64 -8.42
CA SER A 236 -8.46 -9.86 -9.51
C SER A 236 -7.99 -9.17 -10.81
N ALA A 237 -8.89 -8.98 -11.78
CA ALA A 237 -8.63 -8.13 -12.95
C ALA A 237 -9.01 -6.66 -12.70
N GLU A 238 -9.74 -6.38 -11.62
CA GLU A 238 -10.22 -5.04 -11.26
C GLU A 238 -9.21 -4.40 -10.29
N LYS A 239 -8.66 -3.23 -10.65
CA LYS A 239 -7.66 -2.52 -9.84
C LYS A 239 -8.15 -2.13 -8.44
N ASN A 240 -9.47 -2.16 -8.20
CA ASN A 240 -10.06 -1.89 -6.91
C ASN A 240 -9.76 -3.01 -5.87
N ASP A 241 -9.40 -4.22 -6.32
CA ASP A 241 -8.95 -5.34 -5.49
C ASP A 241 -7.45 -5.35 -5.21
N ASP A 242 -6.67 -4.40 -5.76
CA ASP A 242 -5.22 -4.40 -5.66
C ASP A 242 -4.75 -4.29 -4.19
N LYS A 243 -3.88 -5.23 -3.79
CA LYS A 243 -3.36 -5.32 -2.42
C LYS A 243 -1.84 -5.19 -2.39
N LEU A 244 -1.37 -4.37 -1.47
CA LEU A 244 0.04 -4.23 -1.17
C LEU A 244 0.39 -5.18 -0.02
N TYR A 245 1.28 -6.13 -0.31
CA TYR A 245 1.76 -7.12 0.64
C TYR A 245 3.08 -6.66 1.25
N PHE A 246 3.19 -6.73 2.58
CA PHE A 246 4.37 -6.37 3.35
C PHE A 246 4.97 -7.62 3.99
N PHE A 247 6.26 -7.82 3.83
CA PHE A 247 7.03 -8.91 4.41
C PHE A 247 7.93 -8.36 5.50
N PHE A 248 7.82 -8.94 6.69
CA PHE A 248 8.52 -8.50 7.89
C PHE A 248 8.67 -9.66 8.88
N ARG A 249 9.54 -9.51 9.86
CA ARG A 249 9.52 -10.31 11.10
C ARG A 249 9.15 -9.41 12.27
N GLU A 250 8.53 -9.95 13.29
CA GLU A 250 8.17 -9.21 14.52
C GLU A 250 8.42 -10.07 15.76
N LYS A 251 8.47 -9.47 16.95
CA LYS A 251 8.50 -10.22 18.20
C LYS A 251 7.11 -10.78 18.49
N ALA A 252 7.02 -12.09 18.70
CA ALA A 252 5.86 -12.76 19.30
C ALA A 252 6.21 -13.22 20.71
N SER A 253 5.23 -13.19 21.62
CA SER A 253 5.36 -13.78 22.96
C SER A 253 4.05 -14.50 23.28
N GLU A 254 4.19 -15.73 23.75
CA GLU A 254 3.09 -16.53 24.31
C GLU A 254 3.29 -16.64 25.82
N MET A 255 2.23 -17.00 26.55
CA MET A 255 2.23 -16.92 28.01
C MET A 255 3.31 -17.82 28.61
N GLY A 256 4.20 -17.24 29.42
CA GLY A 256 5.31 -17.95 30.04
C GLY A 256 6.52 -18.24 29.14
N GLN A 257 6.52 -17.80 27.87
CA GLN A 257 7.63 -17.99 26.94
C GLN A 257 8.43 -16.70 26.70
N THR A 258 9.74 -16.85 26.52
CA THR A 258 10.62 -15.77 26.06
C THR A 258 10.16 -15.25 24.69
N PRO A 259 10.17 -13.93 24.42
CA PRO A 259 9.79 -13.41 23.11
C PRO A 259 10.68 -13.96 21.99
N MET A 260 10.05 -14.57 20.98
CA MET A 260 10.72 -15.12 19.79
C MET A 260 10.40 -14.27 18.57
N ALA A 261 11.29 -14.23 17.57
CA ALA A 261 10.93 -13.72 16.26
C ALA A 261 9.84 -14.61 15.63
N GLN A 262 8.91 -14.01 14.90
CA GLN A 262 8.03 -14.70 13.96
C GLN A 262 8.00 -13.95 12.64
N SER A 263 8.23 -14.67 11.55
CA SER A 263 8.09 -14.15 10.20
C SER A 263 6.62 -13.95 9.82
N ARG A 264 6.35 -12.86 9.09
CA ARG A 264 5.01 -12.40 8.73
C ARG A 264 4.89 -12.00 7.27
N ILE A 265 3.71 -12.27 6.73
CA ILE A 265 3.17 -11.55 5.58
C ILE A 265 1.95 -10.74 6.06
N GLY A 266 1.98 -9.44 5.84
CA GLY A 266 0.85 -8.52 6.02
C GLY A 266 0.28 -8.09 4.67
N ARG A 267 -0.98 -7.65 4.65
CA ARG A 267 -1.60 -7.02 3.46
C ARG A 267 -2.49 -5.85 3.83
N ILE A 268 -2.58 -4.87 2.92
CA ILE A 268 -3.58 -3.80 2.90
C ILE A 268 -4.16 -3.67 1.48
N CYS A 269 -5.38 -3.15 1.35
CA CYS A 269 -5.93 -2.75 0.06
C CYS A 269 -5.47 -1.33 -0.29
N LEU A 270 -5.12 -1.03 -1.54
CA LEU A 270 -4.69 0.32 -1.93
C LEU A 270 -5.80 1.37 -1.71
N ASN A 271 -7.05 0.99 -1.98
CA ASN A 271 -8.23 1.85 -1.88
C ASN A 271 -8.81 1.97 -0.44
N ASP A 272 -8.03 1.60 0.58
CA ASP A 272 -8.45 1.74 1.99
C ASP A 272 -8.26 3.20 2.45
N ASP A 273 -9.38 3.86 2.79
CA ASP A 273 -9.44 5.22 3.36
C ASP A 273 -9.90 5.20 4.84
N GLY A 274 -9.78 4.06 5.51
CA GLY A 274 -10.04 3.88 6.93
C GLY A 274 -11.51 3.81 7.32
N GLY A 275 -11.78 3.78 8.62
CA GLY A 275 -13.13 3.82 9.15
C GLY A 275 -13.66 5.25 9.36
N HIS A 276 -14.98 5.37 9.48
CA HIS A 276 -15.67 6.67 9.54
C HIS A 276 -15.73 7.25 10.97
N CYS A 277 -16.02 6.41 11.97
CA CYS A 277 -16.09 6.78 13.39
C CYS A 277 -14.95 6.15 14.21
N CYS A 278 -14.73 4.84 14.04
CA CYS A 278 -13.56 4.12 14.52
C CYS A 278 -12.50 4.05 13.39
N LEU A 279 -11.22 3.85 13.73
CA LEU A 279 -10.11 3.74 12.76
C LEU A 279 -10.02 4.91 11.74
N VAL A 280 -10.36 6.13 12.16
CA VAL A 280 -10.14 7.34 11.37
C VAL A 280 -8.64 7.49 11.09
N ASN A 281 -8.26 7.67 9.81
CA ASN A 281 -6.87 7.68 9.33
C ASN A 281 -6.05 6.42 9.70
N LYS A 282 -6.71 5.28 9.97
CA LYS A 282 -6.07 3.98 10.26
C LYS A 282 -6.61 2.90 9.32
N TRP A 283 -5.75 1.96 8.93
CA TRP A 283 -6.13 0.90 7.97
C TRP A 283 -7.32 0.08 8.46
N SER A 284 -8.38 -0.03 7.65
CA SER A 284 -9.53 -0.90 7.90
C SER A 284 -9.35 -2.31 7.35
N THR A 285 -8.40 -2.49 6.42
CA THR A 285 -8.14 -3.72 5.67
C THR A 285 -6.88 -4.48 6.09
N PHE A 286 -6.11 -3.94 7.04
CA PHE A 286 -4.84 -4.55 7.48
C PHE A 286 -5.05 -5.92 8.14
N LEU A 287 -4.41 -6.94 7.58
CA LEU A 287 -4.33 -8.29 8.14
C LEU A 287 -2.88 -8.79 8.06
N LYS A 288 -2.47 -9.69 8.97
CA LYS A 288 -1.19 -10.40 8.91
C LYS A 288 -1.34 -11.90 9.23
N ALA A 289 -0.43 -12.71 8.67
CA ALA A 289 -0.32 -14.15 8.89
C ALA A 289 1.15 -14.54 9.14
N ARG A 290 1.41 -15.68 9.81
CA ARG A 290 2.77 -16.24 9.97
C ARG A 290 3.23 -16.82 8.64
N LEU A 291 4.47 -16.53 8.24
CA LEU A 291 5.20 -17.35 7.27
C LEU A 291 5.95 -18.42 8.06
N ILE A 292 5.62 -19.70 7.82
CA ILE A 292 6.32 -20.83 8.44
C ILE A 292 7.36 -21.32 7.45
N CYS A 293 8.61 -21.45 7.92
CA CYS A 293 9.67 -22.13 7.21
C CYS A 293 10.29 -23.12 8.21
N SER A 294 10.08 -24.41 8.00
CA SER A 294 10.56 -25.46 8.91
C SER A 294 10.88 -26.76 8.18
N VAL A 295 11.68 -27.59 8.84
CA VAL A 295 12.00 -28.95 8.43
C VAL A 295 11.72 -29.87 9.61
N THR A 296 10.88 -30.89 9.41
CA THR A 296 10.62 -31.93 10.41
C THR A 296 11.75 -32.94 10.41
N GLY A 297 12.36 -33.19 11.57
CA GLY A 297 13.37 -34.22 11.78
C GLY A 297 12.80 -35.64 11.73
N ALA A 298 13.68 -36.63 11.64
CA ALA A 298 13.30 -38.05 11.67
C ALA A 298 12.78 -38.51 13.06
N ASP A 299 13.02 -37.69 14.09
CA ASP A 299 12.46 -37.76 15.45
C ASP A 299 11.09 -37.07 15.59
N GLY A 300 10.60 -36.42 14.53
CA GLY A 300 9.37 -35.63 14.53
C GLY A 300 9.51 -34.19 15.03
N ILE A 301 10.72 -33.73 15.37
CA ILE A 301 10.94 -32.36 15.88
C ILE A 301 11.05 -31.38 14.71
N GLU A 302 10.23 -30.33 14.69
CA GLU A 302 10.35 -29.26 13.70
C GLU A 302 11.47 -28.27 14.04
N THR A 303 12.43 -28.12 13.14
CA THR A 303 13.42 -27.03 13.17
C THR A 303 12.84 -25.84 12.41
N HIS A 304 12.48 -24.77 13.11
CA HIS A 304 11.94 -23.53 12.51
C HIS A 304 13.03 -22.50 12.16
N PHE A 305 12.82 -21.82 11.03
CA PHE A 305 13.62 -20.70 10.55
C PHE A 305 12.74 -19.44 10.57
N ASP A 306 12.47 -18.89 11.76
CA ASP A 306 11.54 -17.76 11.94
C ASP A 306 12.14 -16.37 11.62
N GLU A 307 13.44 -16.28 11.34
CA GLU A 307 14.16 -15.01 11.10
C GLU A 307 14.25 -14.68 9.60
N LEU A 308 13.19 -14.12 9.02
CA LEU A 308 13.20 -13.62 7.64
C LEU A 308 14.34 -12.59 7.42
N ARG A 309 15.04 -12.72 6.29
CA ARG A 309 16.17 -11.90 5.87
C ARG A 309 15.89 -11.12 4.59
N ASP A 310 15.40 -11.80 3.55
CA ASP A 310 15.07 -11.22 2.24
C ASP A 310 13.87 -11.93 1.60
N VAL A 311 13.20 -11.27 0.64
CA VAL A 311 12.11 -11.83 -0.16
C VAL A 311 12.25 -11.46 -1.63
N PHE A 312 12.32 -12.49 -2.49
CA PHE A 312 12.31 -12.35 -3.94
C PHE A 312 10.97 -12.77 -4.54
N ILE A 313 10.37 -11.91 -5.36
CA ILE A 313 9.06 -12.14 -6.00
C ILE A 313 9.26 -12.53 -7.47
N GLN A 314 9.17 -13.84 -7.77
CA GLN A 314 9.22 -14.33 -9.14
C GLN A 314 7.88 -14.11 -9.85
N LYS A 315 7.81 -13.06 -10.67
CA LYS A 315 6.69 -12.84 -11.62
C LYS A 315 6.54 -14.05 -12.55
N THR A 316 5.34 -14.61 -12.63
CA THR A 316 4.95 -15.65 -13.59
C THR A 316 4.23 -15.01 -14.80
N GLN A 317 3.58 -15.82 -15.66
CA GLN A 317 2.72 -15.29 -16.72
C GLN A 317 1.43 -14.66 -16.18
N ASP A 318 0.93 -15.12 -15.03
CA ASP A 318 -0.18 -14.49 -14.32
C ASP A 318 0.35 -13.56 -13.22
N THR A 319 0.20 -12.25 -13.41
CA THR A 319 0.65 -11.23 -12.45
C THR A 319 -0.06 -11.31 -11.11
N LYS A 320 -1.19 -12.03 -11.01
CA LYS A 320 -1.91 -12.30 -9.76
C LYS A 320 -1.32 -13.48 -8.98
N ASN A 321 -0.51 -14.31 -9.62
CA ASN A 321 0.11 -15.50 -9.04
C ASN A 321 1.63 -15.55 -9.28
N PRO A 322 2.39 -14.55 -8.77
CA PRO A 322 3.83 -14.70 -8.60
C PRO A 322 4.17 -15.82 -7.60
N VAL A 323 5.38 -16.35 -7.70
CA VAL A 323 5.96 -17.26 -6.70
C VAL A 323 6.82 -16.44 -5.74
N ILE A 324 6.59 -16.60 -4.43
CA ILE A 324 7.31 -15.89 -3.37
C ILE A 324 8.44 -16.78 -2.85
N TYR A 325 9.68 -16.30 -2.90
CA TYR A 325 10.82 -16.94 -2.24
C TYR A 325 11.19 -16.09 -1.02
N GLY A 326 11.26 -16.69 0.17
CA GLY A 326 11.79 -16.05 1.37
C GLY A 326 13.11 -16.70 1.79
N VAL A 327 14.10 -15.89 2.14
CA VAL A 327 15.34 -16.33 2.77
C VAL A 327 15.21 -16.15 4.27
N PHE A 328 15.43 -17.21 5.03
CA PHE A 328 15.25 -17.24 6.49
C PHE A 328 16.52 -17.74 7.18
N SER A 329 16.74 -17.34 8.43
CA SER A 329 17.68 -18.00 9.34
C SER A 329 16.96 -18.66 10.52
N VAL A 330 17.67 -19.52 11.25
CA VAL A 330 17.26 -19.95 12.59
C VAL A 330 17.26 -18.78 13.57
N SER A 331 16.51 -18.92 14.66
CA SER A 331 16.46 -17.98 15.78
C SER A 331 17.50 -18.36 16.86
N GLY A 332 18.19 -17.37 17.42
CA GLY A 332 19.19 -17.56 18.49
C GLY A 332 20.64 -17.55 17.99
N SER A 333 21.59 -17.73 18.92
CA SER A 333 23.04 -17.56 18.68
C SER A 333 23.85 -18.87 18.64
N VAL A 334 23.32 -19.97 19.20
CA VAL A 334 24.02 -21.24 19.36
C VAL A 334 24.10 -22.01 18.05
N PHE A 335 22.97 -22.13 17.35
CA PHE A 335 22.90 -22.75 16.03
C PHE A 335 22.94 -21.68 14.94
N LYS A 336 23.66 -21.96 13.85
CA LYS A 336 23.67 -21.14 12.64
C LYS A 336 23.18 -22.00 11.49
N GLY A 337 22.11 -21.55 10.84
CA GLY A 337 21.49 -22.23 9.72
C GLY A 337 20.57 -21.26 8.97
N SER A 338 20.48 -21.45 7.66
CA SER A 338 19.65 -20.67 6.76
C SER A 338 18.83 -21.60 5.88
N ALA A 339 17.63 -21.16 5.52
CA ALA A 339 16.70 -21.89 4.66
C ALA A 339 16.11 -20.95 3.59
N ILE A 340 15.68 -21.53 2.48
CA ILE A 340 14.90 -20.84 1.46
C ILE A 340 13.56 -21.55 1.36
N CYS A 341 12.48 -20.87 1.72
CA CYS A 341 11.11 -21.39 1.61
C CYS A 341 10.35 -20.68 0.50
N VAL A 342 9.46 -21.43 -0.15
CA VAL A 342 8.71 -21.00 -1.34
C VAL A 342 7.22 -21.04 -1.03
N TYR A 343 6.49 -19.97 -1.34
CA TYR A 343 5.07 -19.82 -1.04
C TYR A 343 4.28 -19.46 -2.30
N SER A 344 3.09 -20.05 -2.45
CA SER A 344 2.15 -19.69 -3.51
C SER A 344 1.18 -18.60 -3.06
N MET A 345 0.73 -17.76 -3.99
CA MET A 345 -0.33 -16.80 -3.72
C MET A 345 -1.70 -17.45 -3.46
N ALA A 346 -1.90 -18.72 -3.84
CA ALA A 346 -3.12 -19.46 -3.49
C ALA A 346 -3.17 -19.76 -1.99
N ASP A 347 -2.07 -20.24 -1.40
CA ASP A 347 -1.97 -20.54 0.03
C ASP A 347 -2.09 -19.26 0.88
N VAL A 348 -1.40 -18.20 0.47
CA VAL A 348 -1.50 -16.87 1.08
C VAL A 348 -2.96 -16.38 1.11
N ARG A 349 -3.68 -16.49 -0.02
CA ARG A 349 -5.09 -16.11 -0.10
C ARG A 349 -5.99 -17.02 0.74
N MET A 350 -5.73 -18.33 0.76
CA MET A 350 -6.46 -19.30 1.58
C MET A 350 -6.33 -18.95 3.08
N VAL A 351 -5.12 -18.68 3.57
CA VAL A 351 -4.89 -18.27 4.96
C VAL A 351 -5.58 -16.95 5.28
N PHE A 352 -5.44 -15.93 4.43
CA PHE A 352 -6.14 -14.65 4.64
C PHE A 352 -7.68 -14.74 4.55
N ASN A 353 -8.22 -15.79 3.91
CA ASN A 353 -9.66 -16.07 3.82
C ASN A 353 -10.18 -17.02 4.91
N GLY A 354 -9.30 -17.65 5.70
CA GLY A 354 -9.62 -18.53 6.81
C GLY A 354 -10.08 -17.82 8.09
N PRO A 355 -9.99 -18.47 9.27
CA PRO A 355 -10.38 -17.88 10.55
C PRO A 355 -9.37 -16.83 11.02
N PHE A 356 -9.86 -15.81 11.74
CA PHE A 356 -9.01 -14.81 12.40
C PHE A 356 -8.46 -15.36 13.72
N ALA A 357 -7.26 -14.92 14.15
CA ALA A 357 -6.74 -15.24 15.47
C ALA A 357 -7.46 -14.43 16.56
N HIS A 358 -7.84 -15.09 17.66
CA HIS A 358 -8.63 -14.51 18.75
C HIS A 358 -8.04 -14.82 20.13
N LYS A 359 -8.31 -13.92 21.08
CA LYS A 359 -8.11 -14.07 22.53
C LYS A 359 -9.22 -13.31 23.25
N GLU A 360 -9.86 -13.95 24.23
CA GLU A 360 -10.89 -13.31 25.07
C GLU A 360 -10.27 -12.29 26.04
N GLY A 361 -9.06 -12.56 26.54
CA GLY A 361 -8.30 -11.65 27.39
C GLY A 361 -6.79 -11.88 27.29
N PRO A 362 -5.95 -11.07 27.98
CA PRO A 362 -4.49 -11.16 27.90
C PRO A 362 -3.93 -12.55 28.23
N ASN A 363 -4.53 -13.21 29.21
CA ASN A 363 -4.06 -14.49 29.76
C ASN A 363 -4.50 -15.72 28.96
N TYR A 364 -5.38 -15.55 27.96
CA TYR A 364 -5.87 -16.66 27.13
C TYR A 364 -4.85 -17.03 26.04
N GLN A 365 -4.87 -18.27 25.58
CA GLN A 365 -4.11 -18.71 24.39
C GLN A 365 -4.76 -18.19 23.11
N TRP A 366 -3.99 -18.11 22.01
CA TRP A 366 -4.54 -17.77 20.70
C TRP A 366 -5.39 -18.92 20.17
N ILE A 367 -6.64 -18.64 19.81
CA ILE A 367 -7.57 -19.62 19.21
C ILE A 367 -8.11 -19.12 17.87
N PRO A 368 -8.54 -20.00 16.94
CA PRO A 368 -9.31 -19.59 15.78
C PRO A 368 -10.64 -18.96 16.20
N TYR A 369 -11.00 -17.82 15.61
CA TYR A 369 -12.28 -17.16 15.88
C TYR A 369 -13.47 -17.97 15.34
N GLN A 370 -14.28 -18.52 16.25
CA GLN A 370 -15.48 -19.32 15.93
C GLN A 370 -16.78 -18.48 15.87
N GLY A 371 -16.72 -17.20 16.20
CA GLY A 371 -17.90 -16.32 16.21
C GLY A 371 -18.34 -15.86 14.83
N LYS A 372 -19.46 -15.12 14.77
CA LYS A 372 -20.02 -14.59 13.52
C LYS A 372 -19.12 -13.48 12.94
N ILE A 373 -18.39 -13.80 11.87
CA ILE A 373 -17.57 -12.83 11.13
C ILE A 373 -18.47 -11.69 10.59
N PRO A 374 -18.13 -10.41 10.80
CA PRO A 374 -18.88 -9.27 10.25
C PRO A 374 -18.95 -9.25 8.72
N TYR A 375 -19.97 -8.58 8.19
CA TYR A 375 -20.13 -8.35 6.74
C TYR A 375 -20.12 -6.84 6.42
N PRO A 376 -19.35 -6.37 5.41
CA PRO A 376 -18.40 -7.13 4.58
C PRO A 376 -17.23 -7.69 5.42
N ARG A 377 -16.60 -8.77 4.93
CA ARG A 377 -15.56 -9.49 5.68
C ARG A 377 -14.34 -8.58 5.89
N PRO A 378 -13.81 -8.43 7.12
CA PRO A 378 -12.60 -7.65 7.37
C PRO A 378 -11.44 -8.05 6.44
N GLY A 379 -10.71 -7.06 5.91
CA GLY A 379 -9.69 -7.28 4.87
C GLY A 379 -10.24 -7.49 3.45
N THR A 380 -11.47 -7.05 3.17
CA THR A 380 -12.02 -6.82 1.82
C THR A 380 -12.35 -5.33 1.65
N VAL A 381 -12.35 -4.82 0.41
CA VAL A 381 -12.76 -3.43 0.14
C VAL A 381 -14.28 -3.34 0.16
N SER A 382 -14.82 -2.37 0.90
CA SER A 382 -16.23 -2.02 0.87
C SER A 382 -16.44 -0.76 0.01
N ILE A 383 -17.39 -0.78 -0.92
CA ILE A 383 -17.84 0.44 -1.59
C ILE A 383 -18.45 1.36 -0.52
N ARG A 384 -17.82 2.51 -0.26
CA ARG A 384 -18.32 3.52 0.66
C ARG A 384 -19.55 4.20 0.07
N SER A 385 -20.59 4.39 0.88
CA SER A 385 -21.63 5.37 0.58
C SER A 385 -21.11 6.78 0.85
N ASP A 386 -20.48 7.38 -0.15
CA ASP A 386 -20.19 8.81 -0.20
C ASP A 386 -21.44 9.60 -0.69
N GLY A 387 -21.32 10.92 -0.86
CA GLY A 387 -22.42 11.76 -1.36
C GLY A 387 -22.87 11.45 -2.81
N ARG A 388 -22.11 10.62 -3.53
CA ARG A 388 -22.37 10.13 -4.89
C ARG A 388 -22.95 8.71 -4.88
N VAL A 389 -22.60 7.86 -3.92
CA VAL A 389 -23.05 6.46 -3.82
C VAL A 389 -24.12 6.31 -2.73
N VAL A 390 -25.38 6.54 -3.08
CA VAL A 390 -26.50 6.39 -2.14
C VAL A 390 -26.95 4.94 -2.10
N ARG A 391 -27.05 4.36 -0.90
CA ARG A 391 -27.74 3.08 -0.69
C ARG A 391 -29.23 3.35 -0.46
N THR A 392 -30.09 2.63 -1.17
CA THR A 392 -31.55 2.67 -1.02
C THR A 392 -32.07 1.27 -0.68
N ASP A 393 -33.34 1.17 -0.28
CA ASP A 393 -33.97 -0.13 -0.02
C ASP A 393 -34.10 -1.01 -1.27
N GLN A 394 -33.99 -0.39 -2.46
CA GLN A 394 -34.02 -1.05 -3.77
C GLN A 394 -32.61 -1.33 -4.35
N GLY A 395 -31.52 -0.86 -3.70
CA GLY A 395 -30.15 -1.18 -4.13
C GLY A 395 -29.11 -0.07 -3.93
N LEU A 396 -28.30 0.17 -4.97
CA LEU A 396 -27.23 1.16 -5.01
C LEU A 396 -27.50 2.17 -6.13
N LEU A 397 -27.60 3.45 -5.77
CA LEU A 397 -27.75 4.57 -6.68
C LEU A 397 -26.41 5.31 -6.83
N LEU A 398 -25.81 5.22 -8.01
CA LEU A 398 -24.64 5.99 -8.40
C LEU A 398 -25.09 7.32 -9.02
N ARG A 399 -25.08 8.41 -8.24
CA ARG A 399 -25.47 9.77 -8.69
C ARG A 399 -24.51 10.38 -9.73
N SER A 400 -23.30 9.84 -9.84
CA SER A 400 -22.31 10.21 -10.85
C SER A 400 -21.43 8.99 -11.11
N LEU A 401 -21.33 8.59 -12.39
CA LEU A 401 -20.59 7.42 -12.83
C LEU A 401 -19.15 7.79 -13.19
N GLN A 402 -18.19 7.04 -12.66
CA GLN A 402 -16.77 7.15 -12.96
C GLN A 402 -16.28 5.88 -13.67
N MET A 403 -15.17 5.98 -14.43
CA MET A 403 -14.54 4.81 -15.08
C MET A 403 -14.13 3.72 -14.07
N SER A 404 -13.90 4.11 -12.81
CA SER A 404 -13.58 3.22 -11.68
C SER A 404 -14.80 2.50 -11.06
N ASP A 405 -16.02 2.88 -11.45
CA ASP A 405 -17.26 2.21 -11.05
C ASP A 405 -17.64 1.07 -12.03
N ALA A 406 -16.85 0.84 -13.08
CA ALA A 406 -17.03 -0.33 -13.96
C ALA A 406 -16.53 -1.61 -13.26
N GLY A 407 -17.37 -2.65 -13.20
CA GLY A 407 -17.08 -3.90 -12.48
C GLY A 407 -18.30 -4.80 -12.31
N SER A 408 -18.12 -5.94 -11.62
CA SER A 408 -19.21 -6.90 -11.38
C SER A 408 -19.90 -6.70 -10.03
N TYR A 409 -21.14 -6.22 -10.05
CA TYR A 409 -21.95 -5.97 -8.86
C TYR A 409 -22.82 -7.19 -8.53
N GLN A 410 -22.81 -7.66 -7.27
CA GLN A 410 -23.61 -8.80 -6.83
C GLN A 410 -24.56 -8.39 -5.71
N CYS A 411 -25.86 -8.34 -6.02
CA CYS A 411 -26.92 -8.20 -5.05
C CYS A 411 -27.25 -9.57 -4.44
N THR A 412 -27.28 -9.66 -3.12
CA THR A 412 -27.37 -10.94 -2.40
C THR A 412 -28.32 -10.82 -1.21
N SER A 413 -29.37 -11.63 -1.17
CA SER A 413 -30.21 -11.76 0.02
C SER A 413 -29.51 -12.61 1.07
N THR A 414 -29.98 -12.56 2.32
CA THR A 414 -29.52 -13.44 3.40
C THR A 414 -30.68 -13.73 4.34
N GLU A 415 -31.34 -14.86 4.13
CA GLU A 415 -32.45 -15.32 4.95
C GLU A 415 -32.00 -16.49 5.82
N LYS A 416 -32.26 -16.43 7.13
CA LYS A 416 -31.93 -17.51 8.11
C LYS A 416 -30.47 -17.99 8.00
N ASN A 417 -29.56 -17.08 7.65
CA ASN A 417 -28.13 -17.28 7.36
C ASN A 417 -27.78 -18.01 6.05
N PHE A 418 -28.75 -18.42 5.23
CA PHE A 418 -28.49 -18.81 3.84
C PHE A 418 -28.38 -17.57 2.96
N LYS A 419 -27.18 -17.35 2.42
CA LYS A 419 -26.89 -16.27 1.46
C LYS A 419 -27.10 -16.78 0.04
N HIS A 420 -27.97 -16.14 -0.73
CA HIS A 420 -28.15 -16.41 -2.15
C HIS A 420 -27.98 -15.13 -2.98
N THR A 421 -27.41 -15.26 -4.17
CA THR A 421 -27.29 -14.14 -5.12
C THR A 421 -28.65 -13.91 -5.77
N LEU A 422 -29.23 -12.73 -5.54
CA LEU A 422 -30.47 -12.30 -6.18
C LEU A 422 -30.18 -11.90 -7.63
N VAL A 423 -29.15 -11.07 -7.83
CA VAL A 423 -28.79 -10.50 -9.13
C VAL A 423 -27.27 -10.36 -9.22
N LYS A 424 -26.69 -10.74 -10.35
CA LYS A 424 -25.33 -10.35 -10.75
C LYS A 424 -25.42 -9.40 -11.94
N LEU A 425 -24.98 -8.16 -11.75
CA LEU A 425 -24.90 -7.13 -12.78
C LEU A 425 -23.44 -6.98 -13.23
N GLN A 426 -23.25 -6.58 -14.48
CA GLN A 426 -21.96 -6.10 -14.98
C GLN A 426 -22.13 -4.63 -15.37
N LEU A 427 -21.54 -3.72 -14.60
CA LEU A 427 -21.55 -2.30 -14.94
C LEU A 427 -20.38 -2.01 -15.87
N VAL A 428 -20.69 -1.52 -17.07
CA VAL A 428 -19.73 -1.00 -18.04
C VAL A 428 -19.99 0.49 -18.19
N VAL A 429 -19.02 1.32 -17.83
CA VAL A 429 -19.15 2.78 -17.92
C VAL A 429 -18.45 3.26 -19.20
N LEU A 430 -19.22 3.83 -20.13
CA LEU A 430 -18.70 4.28 -21.42
C LEU A 430 -17.99 5.64 -21.29
N SER A 431 -16.91 5.83 -22.05
CA SER A 431 -16.23 7.13 -22.10
C SER A 431 -17.05 8.13 -22.93
N GLY A 432 -16.98 9.43 -22.61
CA GLY A 432 -17.69 10.46 -23.39
C GLY A 432 -17.34 10.47 -24.89
N ARG A 433 -16.12 10.05 -25.26
CA ARG A 433 -15.75 9.86 -26.68
C ARG A 433 -16.56 8.74 -27.35
N THR A 434 -16.82 7.66 -26.62
CA THR A 434 -17.62 6.51 -27.07
C THR A 434 -19.10 6.86 -27.17
N VAL A 435 -19.63 7.64 -26.22
CA VAL A 435 -21.01 8.14 -26.27
C VAL A 435 -21.18 9.09 -27.48
N ASN A 436 -20.25 10.01 -27.69
CA ASN A 436 -20.29 10.94 -28.81
C ASN A 436 -20.17 10.23 -30.18
N SER A 437 -19.38 9.16 -30.31
CA SER A 437 -19.33 8.38 -31.55
C SER A 437 -20.64 7.64 -31.81
N ILE A 438 -21.27 7.06 -30.78
CA ILE A 438 -22.57 6.40 -30.90
C ILE A 438 -23.67 7.40 -31.27
N GLN A 439 -23.65 8.63 -30.75
CA GLN A 439 -24.60 9.69 -31.15
C GLN A 439 -24.35 10.21 -32.58
N ALA A 440 -23.10 10.18 -33.08
CA ALA A 440 -22.80 10.57 -34.44
C ALA A 440 -23.34 9.57 -35.48
N GLU A 441 -23.31 8.27 -35.18
CA GLU A 441 -23.84 7.22 -36.07
C GLU A 441 -25.37 7.29 -36.25
N THR A 442 -26.11 7.89 -35.32
CA THR A 442 -27.58 8.06 -35.42
C THR A 442 -28.02 9.19 -36.36
N SER A 443 -27.10 9.93 -37.01
CA SER A 443 -27.42 11.20 -37.69
C SER A 443 -26.77 11.42 -39.07
N GLY A 444 -26.62 10.36 -39.88
CA GLY A 444 -26.23 10.50 -41.29
C GLY A 444 -26.55 9.29 -42.18
N PRO A 445 -26.81 9.48 -43.49
CA PRO A 445 -27.00 8.38 -44.45
C PRO A 445 -25.66 7.73 -44.83
N ALA A 446 -25.62 6.39 -44.86
CA ALA A 446 -24.39 5.63 -45.01
C ALA A 446 -23.96 5.37 -46.48
N PRO A 447 -22.65 5.44 -46.78
CA PRO A 447 -22.06 4.87 -48.00
C PRO A 447 -21.15 3.65 -47.71
N LEU A 448 -21.60 2.48 -48.19
CA LEU A 448 -20.86 1.32 -48.71
C LEU A 448 -19.38 1.08 -48.29
N CYS A 449 -19.15 0.02 -47.47
CA CYS A 449 -18.36 -1.22 -47.72
C CYS A 449 -17.05 -1.21 -48.58
N PRO A 450 -16.06 -2.12 -48.37
CA PRO A 450 -16.27 -3.53 -47.96
C PRO A 450 -15.18 -4.22 -47.08
N LEU A 451 -15.44 -5.50 -46.71
CA LEU A 451 -14.51 -6.57 -46.22
C LEU A 451 -13.71 -6.27 -44.93
N HIS A 452 -13.76 -7.08 -43.85
CA HIS A 452 -13.96 -8.53 -43.72
C HIS A 452 -14.77 -8.85 -42.45
N ALA A 453 -15.66 -9.85 -42.48
CA ALA A 453 -16.46 -10.23 -41.31
C ALA A 453 -16.37 -11.73 -40.99
N SER A 454 -16.01 -12.06 -39.75
CA SER A 454 -16.07 -13.42 -39.20
C SER A 454 -16.75 -13.40 -37.83
N ALA A 455 -18.05 -13.68 -37.84
CA ALA A 455 -18.92 -14.05 -36.71
C ALA A 455 -18.64 -13.43 -35.32
N TRP A 456 -19.55 -12.53 -34.89
CA TRP A 456 -20.44 -12.74 -33.72
C TRP A 456 -21.53 -11.67 -33.76
N THR A 457 -22.79 -12.07 -33.93
CA THR A 457 -23.94 -11.16 -34.06
C THR A 457 -24.95 -11.37 -32.92
N PRO A 458 -25.25 -10.34 -32.10
CA PRO A 458 -26.41 -10.37 -31.20
C PRO A 458 -27.71 -10.48 -32.01
N SER A 459 -28.71 -11.19 -31.47
CA SER A 459 -30.03 -11.36 -32.10
C SER A 459 -30.88 -10.10 -31.96
N ALA A 460 -31.63 -9.75 -33.01
CA ALA A 460 -32.43 -8.53 -33.12
C ALA A 460 -33.55 -8.33 -32.07
N GLU A 461 -33.83 -9.33 -31.24
CA GLU A 461 -34.79 -9.24 -30.12
C GLU A 461 -34.42 -8.14 -29.12
N GLN A 462 -33.13 -7.98 -28.77
CA GLN A 462 -32.68 -7.01 -27.75
C GLN A 462 -32.98 -5.53 -28.08
N TYR A 463 -33.26 -5.20 -29.34
CA TYR A 463 -33.58 -3.83 -29.74
C TYR A 463 -35.03 -3.45 -29.40
N LYS A 464 -35.93 -4.44 -29.26
CA LYS A 464 -37.35 -4.21 -28.91
C LYS A 464 -37.49 -3.82 -27.44
N ASP A 465 -36.79 -4.50 -26.53
CA ASP A 465 -36.87 -4.21 -25.09
C ASP A 465 -36.45 -2.78 -24.78
N LEU A 466 -35.37 -2.30 -25.43
CA LEU A 466 -34.81 -0.98 -25.19
C LEU A 466 -35.76 0.14 -25.66
N LEU A 467 -36.38 -0.01 -26.84
CA LEU A 467 -37.46 0.88 -27.30
C LEU A 467 -38.72 0.79 -26.41
N THR A 468 -39.05 -0.40 -25.91
CA THR A 468 -40.20 -0.60 -25.01
C THR A 468 -40.01 0.15 -23.70
N ILE A 469 -38.83 0.07 -23.08
CA ILE A 469 -38.48 0.83 -21.85
C ILE A 469 -38.58 2.34 -22.09
N LEU A 470 -38.06 2.83 -23.23
CA LEU A 470 -38.13 4.25 -23.60
C LEU A 470 -39.56 4.76 -23.86
N SER A 471 -40.53 3.87 -24.10
CA SER A 471 -41.94 4.21 -24.34
C SER A 471 -42.82 4.24 -23.07
N GLN A 472 -42.28 3.89 -21.90
CA GLN A 472 -43.05 3.82 -20.66
C GLN A 472 -43.46 5.22 -20.15
N PRO A 473 -44.72 5.43 -19.71
CA PRO A 473 -45.20 6.75 -19.28
C PRO A 473 -44.47 7.29 -18.04
N GLU A 474 -43.88 6.42 -17.22
CA GLU A 474 -43.10 6.77 -16.03
C GLU A 474 -41.80 7.53 -16.37
N MET A 475 -41.19 7.26 -17.53
CA MET A 475 -40.06 8.05 -18.05
C MET A 475 -40.49 9.49 -18.40
N GLY A 476 -41.76 9.72 -18.72
CA GLY A 476 -42.32 11.06 -18.94
C GLY A 476 -42.23 11.94 -17.70
N LEU A 477 -42.62 11.41 -16.53
CA LEU A 477 -42.52 12.13 -15.25
C LEU A 477 -41.07 12.41 -14.85
N ILE A 478 -40.15 11.48 -15.12
CA ILE A 478 -38.71 11.68 -14.84
C ILE A 478 -38.15 12.80 -15.71
N ASN A 479 -38.47 12.83 -17.01
CA ASN A 479 -38.03 13.90 -17.90
C ASN A 479 -38.62 15.27 -17.50
N GLN A 480 -39.88 15.31 -17.09
CA GLN A 480 -40.54 16.52 -16.60
C GLN A 480 -39.89 17.04 -15.31
N TYR A 481 -39.64 16.15 -14.34
CA TYR A 481 -38.96 16.50 -13.09
C TYR A 481 -37.52 17.03 -13.32
N CYS A 482 -36.82 16.47 -14.31
CA CYS A 482 -35.53 17.02 -14.74
C CYS A 482 -35.68 18.41 -15.38
N GLN A 483 -36.65 18.62 -16.28
CA GLN A 483 -36.87 19.92 -16.93
C GLN A 483 -37.22 21.03 -15.93
N ASP A 484 -38.10 20.74 -14.96
CA ASP A 484 -38.46 21.69 -13.89
C ASP A 484 -37.22 22.07 -13.04
N TYR A 485 -36.32 21.12 -12.79
CA TYR A 485 -35.08 21.37 -12.04
C TYR A 485 -34.09 22.25 -12.82
N TRP A 486 -33.97 22.07 -14.14
CA TRP A 486 -33.09 22.89 -14.97
C TRP A 486 -33.62 24.32 -15.23
N GLN A 487 -34.94 24.55 -15.20
CA GLN A 487 -35.49 25.91 -15.35
C GLN A 487 -35.39 26.78 -14.08
N LEU A 488 -34.96 26.22 -12.96
CA LEU A 488 -34.65 26.96 -11.72
C LEU A 488 -33.18 27.42 -11.63
N GLY A 489 -32.40 27.29 -12.72
CA GLY A 489 -30.93 27.36 -12.71
C GLY A 489 -30.24 28.70 -12.95
N ASP A 490 -30.83 29.64 -13.72
CA ASP A 490 -30.11 30.82 -14.25
C ASP A 490 -31.02 32.07 -14.41
N ASP A 491 -30.61 33.32 -14.14
CA ASP A 491 -29.60 33.80 -13.19
C ASP A 491 -30.00 35.18 -12.57
N PRO A 492 -29.60 36.41 -13.03
CA PRO A 492 -29.35 37.47 -12.04
C PRO A 492 -30.17 38.78 -12.13
N ALA A 493 -30.38 39.35 -10.94
CA ALA A 493 -30.30 40.78 -10.61
C ALA A 493 -31.20 41.83 -11.33
N ALA A 494 -32.37 42.09 -10.74
CA ALA A 494 -33.01 43.42 -10.70
C ALA A 494 -33.76 43.59 -9.35
N GLY A 495 -34.13 44.81 -8.93
CA GLY A 495 -34.67 45.03 -7.58
C GLY A 495 -35.78 46.09 -7.45
N VAL A 496 -36.17 46.32 -6.18
CA VAL A 496 -36.97 47.45 -5.65
C VAL A 496 -38.52 47.33 -5.70
N HIS A 497 -39.10 47.27 -4.48
CA HIS A 497 -40.47 47.68 -4.05
C HIS A 497 -41.75 47.14 -4.74
N ARG A 498 -42.60 46.44 -3.95
CA ARG A 498 -43.72 47.07 -3.17
C ARG A 498 -44.38 46.08 -2.18
N LYS A 499 -45.20 46.63 -1.26
CA LYS A 499 -45.96 45.91 -0.20
C LYS A 499 -47.36 45.49 -0.69
N LYS A 500 -47.94 44.42 -0.11
CA LYS A 500 -49.09 44.55 0.83
C LYS A 500 -49.35 43.29 1.68
N ASP A 501 -50.08 43.50 2.78
CA ASP A 501 -50.42 42.61 3.90
C ASP A 501 -51.40 41.48 3.50
N SER A 502 -51.70 40.43 4.29
CA SER A 502 -51.81 40.28 5.76
C SER A 502 -51.71 38.77 6.16
N LYS A 503 -51.83 38.29 7.42
CA LYS A 503 -52.42 38.82 8.66
C LYS A 503 -51.83 38.13 9.91
N GLU A 504 -51.88 38.78 11.07
CA GLU A 504 -51.34 38.25 12.34
C GLU A 504 -52.27 37.24 13.06
N LEU A 505 -51.66 36.37 13.86
CA LEU A 505 -52.17 35.96 15.18
C LEU A 505 -51.00 36.02 16.17
N LYS A 506 -51.19 36.70 17.31
CA LYS A 506 -50.11 37.21 18.18
C LYS A 506 -50.06 36.50 19.54
N GLU A 507 -48.89 36.53 20.17
CA GLU A 507 -48.70 36.07 21.56
C GLU A 507 -49.58 36.81 22.58
N GLN A 508 -49.76 36.22 23.76
CA GLN A 508 -49.83 36.98 25.01
C GLN A 508 -49.34 36.15 26.21
N ARG A 509 -48.87 36.82 27.28
CA ARG A 509 -48.01 36.22 28.32
C ARG A 509 -48.26 36.85 29.71
N LYS A 510 -48.38 36.02 30.77
CA LYS A 510 -48.38 36.37 32.23
C LYS A 510 -49.69 37.07 32.74
N PRO A 511 -49.99 37.21 34.07
CA PRO A 511 -49.08 37.13 35.24
C PRO A 511 -49.55 36.52 36.61
N ARG A 512 -48.55 36.22 37.47
CA ARG A 512 -48.44 36.36 38.96
C ARG A 512 -49.35 35.62 40.00
N ASN A 513 -48.67 34.89 40.90
CA ASN A 513 -48.84 34.76 42.39
C ASN A 513 -50.20 34.30 42.98
N ARG A 514 -50.31 33.59 44.11
CA ARG A 514 -49.42 33.06 45.20
C ARG A 514 -50.14 31.79 45.77
N ARG A 515 -49.93 31.11 46.92
CA ARG A 515 -49.16 31.11 48.21
C ARG A 515 -49.33 29.64 48.79
N HIS A 516 -48.83 29.10 49.93
CA HIS A 516 -47.84 29.38 51.00
C HIS A 516 -47.62 28.06 51.81
N HIS A 517 -46.44 27.82 52.42
CA HIS A 517 -46.15 26.82 53.50
C HIS A 517 -46.36 25.31 53.22
N GLU A 518 -45.55 24.35 53.72
CA GLU A 518 -44.25 24.32 54.46
C GLU A 518 -43.68 22.88 54.34
N GLY A 519 -42.39 22.54 54.50
CA GLY A 519 -41.18 23.32 54.74
C GLY A 519 -39.97 22.46 55.19
N GLN A 520 -38.97 23.15 55.72
CA GLN A 520 -37.89 22.81 56.70
C GLN A 520 -37.33 21.36 56.72
N ARG A 521 -36.07 21.08 56.31
CA ARG A 521 -34.70 21.47 56.82
C ARG A 521 -34.07 20.30 57.63
N SER A 522 -32.74 20.08 57.67
CA SER A 522 -31.60 20.78 57.05
C SER A 522 -30.32 19.91 56.89
N MET A 523 -29.60 20.14 55.78
CA MET A 523 -28.15 20.38 55.60
C MET A 523 -27.24 20.55 56.86
N PRO A 524 -25.88 20.48 56.76
CA PRO A 524 -25.01 19.83 55.74
C PRO A 524 -23.72 19.13 56.31
N GLU A 525 -22.84 18.69 55.38
CA GLU A 525 -21.36 18.72 55.40
C GLU A 525 -20.52 18.30 56.64
N THR A 526 -19.59 17.37 56.39
CA THR A 526 -18.18 17.43 56.84
C THR A 526 -17.30 16.81 55.76
#